data_AF-A0A645BVP9-F1
#
_entry.id   AF-A0A645BVP9-F1
#
_cell.length_a   1.000
_cell.length_b   1.000
_cell.length_c   1.000
_cell.angle_alpha   90.00
_cell.angle_beta   90.00
_cell.angle_gamma   90.00
#
_symmetry.space_group_name_H-M   'P 1'
#
loop_
_entity.id
_entity.type
_entity.pdbx_description
1 polymer ?
#
loop_
_entity_poly.entity_id
_entity_poly.type
_entity_poly.pdbx_seq_one_letter_code
_entity_poly.pdbx_strand_id
1 'polypeptide(L)' 'MSKTEKAVKNKYSKQLLLSSKSFSGIEKDLLSVLLADKKEYTMDECKNILEKEKGRKVK' A
#
# COMPACT_ATOMS: atom_id res chain seq x y z
N MET A 1 20.93 16.88 10.87
CA MET A 1 20.17 15.61 11.01
C MET A 1 19.07 15.60 9.96
N SER A 2 19.02 14.61 9.07
CA SER A 2 17.77 14.24 8.40
C SER A 2 17.85 12.79 7.96
N LYS A 3 17.37 11.96 8.90
CA LYS A 3 16.83 10.61 8.75
C LYS A 3 17.53 9.67 7.77
N THR A 4 18.41 8.87 8.36
CA THR A 4 18.54 7.45 8.05
C THR A 4 17.16 6.79 8.19
N GLU A 5 16.39 6.72 7.10
CA GLU A 5 15.16 5.95 7.07
C GLU A 5 15.54 4.49 6.89
N LYS A 6 15.91 3.88 8.02
CA LYS A 6 15.95 2.42 8.18
C LYS A 6 14.70 1.87 7.53
N ALA A 7 14.88 0.86 6.68
CA ALA A 7 13.86 -0.03 6.19
C ALA A 7 13.23 -0.79 7.36
N VAL A 8 12.51 -0.07 8.22
CA VAL A 8 11.63 -0.68 9.20
C VAL A 8 10.41 -1.09 8.38
N LYS A 9 10.13 -2.39 8.36
CA LYS A 9 8.87 -2.93 7.84
C LYS A 9 7.75 -2.48 8.78
N ASN A 10 7.49 -1.17 8.83
CA ASN A 10 6.36 -0.62 9.53
C ASN A 10 5.12 -1.14 8.80
N LYS A 11 4.31 -1.87 9.54
CA LYS A 11 2.97 -2.20 9.09
C LYS A 11 2.14 -0.94 9.26
N TYR A 12 1.37 -0.65 8.24
CA TYR A 12 0.52 0.52 8.18
C TYR A 12 -0.92 0.04 8.05
N SER A 13 -1.82 0.66 8.80
CA SER A 13 -3.25 0.43 8.62
C SER A 13 -3.69 0.98 7.27
N LYS A 14 -4.76 0.40 6.71
CA LYS A 14 -5.38 0.84 5.47
C LYS A 14 -5.57 2.35 5.41
N GLN A 15 -6.14 2.97 6.43
CA GLN A 15 -6.30 4.44 6.48
C GLN A 15 -5.00 5.21 6.33
N LEU A 16 -3.89 4.73 6.92
CA LEU A 16 -2.60 5.40 6.83
C LEU A 16 -2.01 5.28 5.42
N LEU A 17 -2.19 4.11 4.79
CA LEU A 17 -1.77 3.86 3.40
C LEU A 17 -2.57 4.71 2.42
N LEU A 18 -3.89 4.80 2.60
CA LEU A 18 -4.80 5.64 1.82
C LEU A 18 -4.50 7.14 2.00
N SER A 19 -4.12 7.55 3.20
CA SER A 19 -3.74 8.92 3.48
C SER A 19 -2.32 9.27 3.01
N SER A 20 -1.48 8.27 2.72
CA SER A 20 -0.09 8.50 2.32
C SER A 20 0.02 9.08 0.90
N LYS A 21 1.05 9.90 0.64
CA LYS A 21 1.38 10.38 -0.72
C LYS A 21 2.10 9.32 -1.58
N SER A 22 2.38 8.14 -1.00
CA SER A 22 3.11 7.06 -1.66
C SER A 22 2.33 6.36 -2.78
N PHE A 23 1.01 6.54 -2.86
CA PHE A 23 0.15 5.89 -3.84
C PHE A 23 -0.68 6.93 -4.60
N SER A 24 -0.92 6.68 -5.88
CA SER A 24 -1.79 7.52 -6.71
C SER A 24 -3.27 7.33 -6.35
N GLY A 25 -4.16 8.26 -6.73
CA GLY A 25 -5.58 8.21 -6.36
C GLY A 25 -6.27 6.89 -6.70
N ILE A 26 -5.97 6.34 -7.89
CA ILE A 26 -6.47 5.04 -8.35
C ILE A 26 -5.89 3.90 -7.51
N GLU A 27 -4.61 3.98 -7.14
CA GLU A 27 -3.94 2.97 -6.32
C GLU A 27 -4.47 2.98 -4.88
N LYS A 28 -4.83 4.15 -4.36
CA LYS A 28 -5.54 4.28 -3.08
C LYS A 28 -6.92 3.64 -3.16
N ASP A 29 -7.68 3.91 -4.20
CA ASP A 29 -8.99 3.29 -4.39
C ASP A 29 -8.89 1.75 -4.43
N LEU A 30 -7.96 1.22 -5.22
CA LEU A 30 -7.62 -0.20 -5.27
C LEU A 30 -7.19 -0.75 -3.90
N LEU A 31 -6.25 -0.11 -3.22
CA LEU A 31 -5.85 -0.51 -1.87
C LEU A 31 -7.02 -0.43 -0.89
N SER A 32 -7.98 0.48 -1.09
CA SER A 32 -9.16 0.56 -0.24
C SER A 32 -10.08 -0.66 -0.42
N VAL A 33 -10.16 -1.19 -1.63
CA VAL A 33 -10.95 -2.39 -1.93
C VAL A 33 -10.19 -3.66 -1.55
N LEU A 34 -8.88 -3.69 -1.74
CA LEU A 34 -8.04 -4.89 -1.58
C LEU A 34 -7.53 -5.10 -0.15
N LEU A 35 -7.28 -4.02 0.59
CA LEU A 35 -6.84 -4.11 1.97
C LEU A 35 -8.04 -4.28 2.90
N ALA A 36 -7.96 -5.27 3.79
CA ALA A 36 -8.96 -5.48 4.83
C ALA A 36 -8.79 -4.44 5.95
N ASP A 37 -9.91 -3.92 6.45
CA ASP A 37 -9.94 -2.82 7.43
C ASP A 37 -9.25 -3.17 8.76
N LYS A 38 -9.30 -4.45 9.15
CA LYS A 38 -8.67 -4.97 10.37
C LYS A 38 -7.25 -5.50 10.17
N LYS A 39 -6.64 -5.28 9.00
CA LYS A 39 -5.29 -5.74 8.69
C LYS A 39 -4.35 -4.57 8.43
N GLU A 40 -3.12 -4.78 8.87
CA GLU A 40 -2.03 -3.85 8.61
C GLU A 40 -1.11 -4.44 7.55
N TYR A 41 -0.66 -3.59 6.63
CA TYR A 41 0.11 -3.98 5.47
C TYR A 41 1.35 -3.12 5.37
N THR A 42 2.44 -3.70 4.88
CA THR A 42 3.63 -2.93 4.56
C THR A 42 3.48 -2.27 3.19
N MET A 43 4.31 -1.26 2.90
CA MET A 43 4.36 -0.67 1.56
C MET A 43 4.67 -1.72 0.48
N ASP A 44 5.47 -2.72 0.81
CA ASP A 44 5.84 -3.83 -0.07
C ASP A 44 4.64 -4.73 -0.38
N GLU A 45 3.87 -5.13 0.65
CA GLU A 45 2.61 -5.87 0.48
C GLU A 45 1.62 -5.11 -0.40
N CYS A 46 1.49 -3.80 -0.16
CA CYS A 46 0.60 -2.94 -0.97
C CYS A 46 1.04 -2.90 -2.44
N LYS A 47 2.35 -2.76 -2.70
CA LYS A 47 2.89 -2.82 -4.07
C LYS A 47 2.63 -4.17 -4.72
N ASN A 48 2.88 -5.27 -4.02
CA ASN A 48 2.66 -6.63 -4.53
C ASN A 48 1.18 -6.90 -4.83
N ILE A 49 0.26 -6.40 -3.98
CA ILE A 49 -1.20 -6.47 -4.20
C ILE A 49 -1.60 -5.65 -5.44
N LEU A 50 -1.09 -4.42 -5.57
CA LEU A 50 -1.36 -3.56 -6.72
C LEU A 50 -0.81 -4.15 -8.02
N GLU A 51 0.39 -4.75 -7.99
CA GLU A 51 0.98 -5.42 -9.16
C GLU A 51 0.18 -6.67 -9.55
N LYS A 52 -0.25 -7.48 -8.59
CA LYS A 52 -1.13 -8.63 -8.86
C LYS A 52 -2.45 -8.19 -9.49
N GLU A 53 -3.07 -7.13 -8.99
CA GLU A 53 -4.35 -6.66 -9.55
C GLU A 53 -4.17 -6.03 -10.94
N LYS A 54 -3.12 -5.21 -11.15
CA LYS A 54 -2.77 -4.68 -12.48
C LYS A 54 -2.46 -5.81 -13.46
N GLY A 55 -1.72 -6.83 -13.04
CA GLY A 55 -1.36 -8.01 -13.83
C GLY A 55 -2.55 -8.94 -14.12
N ARG A 56 -3.57 -8.95 -13.27
CA ARG A 56 -4.79 -9.75 -13.48
C ARG A 56 -5.74 -9.12 -14.49
N LYS A 57 -5.74 -7.79 -14.61
CA LYS A 57 -6.59 -7.05 -15.55
C LYS A 57 -6.08 -7.07 -16.99
N VAL A 58 -4.87 -7.53 -17.24
CA VAL A 58 -4.23 -7.59 -18.58
C VAL A 58 -4.34 -8.97 -19.25
N LYS A 59 -5.34 -9.79 -18.89
CA LYS A 59 -5.56 -11.10 -19.51
C LYS A 59 -6.98 -11.26 -20.03
#